data_AF-A0A1L7H767-F1
#
_entry.id   AF-A0A1L7H767-F1
#
_cell.length_a   1.000
_cell.length_b   1.000
_cell.length_c   1.000
_cell.angle_alpha   90.00
_cell.angle_beta   90.00
_cell.angle_gamma   90.00
#
_symmetry.space_group_name_H-M   'P 1'
#
loop_
_entity.id
_entity.type
_entity.pdbx_description
1 polymer ?
#
loop_
_entity_poly.entity_id
_entity_poly.type
_entity_poly.pdbx_seq_one_letter_code
_entity_poly.pdbx_strand_id
1 'polypeptide(L)'
;YIDPDDGIAPPAAEVPPPVDPKAPKADDETEDDDAEASSDEEDEVESGPDPIIAAQRFGAVSDQMEITRKALKKHGRGNKQAIAELLALAELFMPI
;
A
#
# COMPACT_ATOMS: atom_id res chain seq x y z
N TYR A 1 7.16 -31.41 -20.21
CA TYR A 1 5.81 -30.80 -20.20
C TYR A 1 5.37 -30.87 -18.75
N ILE A 2 5.26 -29.73 -18.07
CA ILE A 2 4.69 -29.66 -16.71
C ILE A 2 3.19 -29.48 -16.91
N ASP A 3 2.39 -30.36 -16.31
CA ASP A 3 0.93 -30.31 -16.37
C ASP A 3 0.45 -29.01 -15.71
N PRO A 4 -0.31 -28.14 -16.42
CA PRO A 4 -0.72 -26.84 -15.89
C PRO A 4 -1.63 -26.89 -14.66
N ASP A 5 -2.11 -28.08 -14.25
CA ASP A 5 -3.02 -28.25 -13.11
C ASP A 5 -2.39 -28.91 -11.86
N ASP A 6 -1.12 -29.34 -11.88
CA ASP A 6 -0.52 -30.17 -10.79
C ASP A 6 0.49 -29.43 -9.88
N GLY A 7 0.33 -28.11 -9.70
CA GLY A 7 1.36 -27.28 -9.06
C GLY A 7 0.96 -26.38 -7.91
N ILE A 8 -0.28 -25.89 -7.82
CA ILE A 8 -0.71 -25.00 -6.73
C ILE A 8 -2.22 -25.22 -6.52
N ALA A 9 -2.57 -26.04 -5.51
CA ALA A 9 -3.90 -25.95 -4.92
C ALA A 9 -4.13 -24.49 -4.49
N PRO A 10 -5.27 -23.86 -4.83
CA PRO A 10 -5.53 -22.50 -4.38
C PRO A 10 -5.48 -22.49 -2.85
N PRO A 11 -4.70 -21.60 -2.20
CA PRO A 11 -4.88 -21.39 -0.78
C PRO A 11 -6.35 -21.01 -0.57
N ALA A 12 -6.99 -21.77 0.31
CA ALA A 12 -8.41 -21.70 0.62
C ALA A 12 -8.90 -20.25 0.64
N ALA A 13 -10.04 -20.01 -0.02
CA ALA A 13 -10.79 -18.79 0.10
C ALA A 13 -10.93 -18.45 1.59
N GLU A 14 -10.16 -17.48 2.06
CA GLU A 14 -10.34 -16.86 3.37
C GLU A 14 -11.60 -16.01 3.23
N VAL A 15 -12.74 -16.69 3.39
CA VAL A 15 -14.05 -16.07 3.45
C VAL A 15 -13.97 -15.02 4.56
N PRO A 16 -14.13 -13.72 4.28
CA PRO A 16 -14.20 -12.74 5.34
C PRO A 16 -15.35 -13.13 6.27
N PRO A 17 -15.18 -13.05 7.60
CA PRO A 17 -16.24 -13.36 8.53
C PRO A 17 -17.48 -12.53 8.16
N PRO A 18 -18.70 -13.10 8.25
CA PRO A 18 -19.92 -12.38 7.91
C PRO A 18 -20.02 -11.15 8.82
N VAL A 19 -19.99 -9.96 8.21
CA VAL A 19 -20.28 -8.71 8.90
C VAL A 19 -21.78 -8.68 9.20
N ASP A 20 -22.14 -8.96 10.46
CA ASP A 20 -23.51 -8.83 10.96
C ASP A 20 -23.99 -7.37 10.80
N PRO A 21 -25.12 -7.11 10.11
CA PRO A 21 -25.57 -5.76 9.84
C PRO A 21 -26.51 -5.28 10.95
N LYS A 22 -26.00 -4.96 12.15
CA LYS A 22 -26.71 -4.08 13.11
C LYS A 22 -25.90 -3.73 14.35
N ALA A 23 -25.53 -2.46 14.49
CA ALA A 23 -25.37 -1.84 15.80
C ALA A 23 -25.64 -0.34 15.71
N PRO A 24 -26.79 0.15 16.21
CA PRO A 24 -26.90 1.52 16.64
C PRO A 24 -26.95 1.60 18.18
N LYS A 25 -26.38 2.70 18.66
CA LYS A 25 -26.59 3.41 19.93
C LYS A 25 -25.46 3.30 20.97
N ALA A 26 -24.90 4.48 21.18
CA ALA A 26 -24.16 4.93 22.33
C ALA A 26 -24.97 4.83 23.63
N ASP A 27 -24.20 4.74 24.72
CA ASP A 27 -24.33 5.42 26.02
C ASP A 27 -24.25 4.43 27.19
N ASP A 28 -23.15 4.48 27.96
CA ASP A 28 -23.18 4.46 29.42
C ASP A 28 -21.79 4.85 29.98
N GLU A 29 -21.79 5.89 30.80
CA GLU A 29 -20.66 6.48 31.51
C GLU A 29 -20.26 5.61 32.72
N THR A 30 -18.96 5.51 33.03
CA THR A 30 -18.46 5.52 34.42
C THR A 30 -16.96 5.86 34.43
N GLU A 31 -16.64 6.92 35.16
CA GLU A 31 -15.33 7.50 35.47
C GLU A 31 -14.80 6.91 36.79
N ASP A 32 -13.48 7.09 37.03
CA ASP A 32 -12.71 6.95 38.28
C ASP A 32 -11.78 5.70 38.35
N ASP A 33 -10.48 5.75 38.65
CA ASP A 33 -9.41 6.76 38.68
C ASP A 33 -8.11 5.97 38.95
N ASP A 34 -6.98 6.56 38.57
CA ASP A 34 -5.62 6.38 39.10
C ASP A 34 -4.93 5.00 39.09
N ALA A 35 -3.91 4.86 38.23
CA ALA A 35 -2.54 4.54 38.65
C ALA A 35 -1.58 4.59 37.46
N GLU A 36 -0.85 5.70 37.39
CA GLU A 36 0.37 5.91 36.61
C GLU A 36 1.32 4.69 36.65
N ALA A 37 1.43 4.01 35.52
CA ALA A 37 2.62 3.25 35.16
C ALA A 37 3.24 3.92 33.93
N SER A 38 4.02 4.96 34.21
CA SER A 38 5.03 5.49 33.31
C SER A 38 6.01 4.36 32.94
N SER A 39 5.73 3.66 31.84
CA SER A 39 6.79 3.09 31.01
C SER A 39 6.97 4.06 29.85
N ASP A 40 7.88 4.99 30.07
CA ASP A 40 8.57 5.76 29.03
C ASP A 40 9.35 4.77 28.16
N GLU A 41 8.63 4.08 27.28
CA GLU A 41 9.19 3.10 26.36
C GLU A 41 8.51 3.31 25.00
N GLU A 42 9.34 3.69 24.03
CA GLU A 42 9.12 3.47 22.60
C GLU A 42 8.17 4.44 21.87
N ASP A 43 8.40 5.75 21.97
CA ASP A 43 8.15 6.59 20.79
C ASP A 43 9.41 6.59 19.92
N GLU A 44 9.64 5.47 19.21
CA GLU A 44 10.26 5.52 17.88
C GLU A 44 9.35 6.41 17.01
N VAL A 45 9.43 7.74 17.20
CA VAL A 45 9.12 8.69 16.13
C VAL A 45 10.23 8.53 15.10
N GLU A 46 10.21 7.38 14.41
CA GLU A 46 10.70 7.19 13.05
C GLU A 46 9.90 8.19 12.21
N SER A 47 10.28 9.47 12.33
CA SER A 47 9.68 10.53 11.55
C SER A 47 10.07 10.21 10.12
N GLY A 48 9.12 9.57 9.42
CA GLY A 48 9.27 9.14 8.05
C GLY A 48 9.62 10.31 7.12
N PRO A 49 9.77 10.05 5.81
CA PRO A 49 10.11 11.10 4.86
C PRO A 49 9.16 12.30 5.01
N ASP A 50 9.72 13.51 4.97
CA ASP A 50 8.98 14.78 5.12
C ASP A 50 7.65 14.71 4.36
N PRO A 51 6.49 14.95 5.01
CA PRO A 51 5.18 14.71 4.42
C PRO A 51 4.93 15.53 3.14
N ILE A 52 5.50 16.73 3.03
CA ILE A 52 5.39 17.57 1.82
C ILE A 52 6.20 16.94 0.68
N ILE A 53 7.44 16.56 0.98
CA ILE A 53 8.34 15.95 -0.02
C ILE A 53 7.81 14.58 -0.42
N ALA A 54 7.33 13.78 0.53
CA ALA A 54 6.71 12.49 0.29
C ALA A 54 5.48 12.63 -0.60
N ALA A 55 4.56 13.54 -0.29
CA ALA A 55 3.38 13.78 -1.13
C ALA A 55 3.78 14.18 -2.57
N GLN A 56 4.78 15.06 -2.72
CA GLN A 56 5.30 15.44 -4.05
C GLN A 56 5.89 14.23 -4.79
N ARG A 57 6.68 13.40 -4.11
CA ARG A 57 7.31 12.20 -4.69
C ARG A 57 6.28 11.16 -5.09
N PHE A 58 5.34 10.84 -4.21
CA PHE A 58 4.26 9.90 -4.50
C PHE A 58 3.34 10.40 -5.61
N GLY A 59 3.08 11.71 -5.67
CA GLY A 59 2.36 12.33 -6.79
C GLY A 59 3.07 12.09 -8.12
N ALA A 60 4.37 12.41 -8.20
CA ALA A 60 5.16 12.18 -9.41
C ALA A 60 5.21 10.69 -9.82
N VAL A 61 5.35 9.78 -8.84
CA VAL A 61 5.32 8.33 -9.08
C VAL A 61 3.97 7.88 -9.61
N SER A 62 2.87 8.40 -9.06
CA SER A 62 1.51 8.08 -9.50
C SER A 62 1.29 8.49 -10.97
N ASP A 63 1.66 9.73 -11.32
CA ASP A 63 1.51 10.25 -12.68
C ASP A 63 2.33 9.42 -13.67
N GLN A 64 3.61 9.15 -13.35
CA GLN A 64 4.49 8.35 -14.20
C GLN A 64 4.02 6.90 -14.33
N MET A 65 3.44 6.33 -13.26
CA MET A 65 2.87 4.99 -13.30
C MET A 65 1.69 4.92 -14.28
N GLU A 66 0.83 5.93 -14.33
CA GLU A 66 -0.26 5.96 -15.30
C GLU A 66 0.25 6.02 -16.75
N ILE A 67 1.24 6.86 -17.02
CA ILE A 67 1.86 6.99 -18.34
C ILE A 67 2.47 5.65 -18.75
N THR A 68 3.23 5.04 -17.84
CA THR A 68 3.84 3.72 -18.04
C THR A 68 2.79 2.65 -18.34
N ARG A 69 1.69 2.59 -17.56
CA ARG A 69 0.59 1.65 -17.81
C ARG A 69 -0.06 1.87 -19.18
N LYS A 70 -0.28 3.12 -19.58
CA LYS A 70 -0.84 3.47 -20.91
C LYS A 70 0.12 3.04 -22.03
N ALA A 71 1.43 3.29 -21.87
CA ALA A 71 2.45 2.88 -22.85
C ALA A 71 2.56 1.35 -22.96
N LEU A 72 2.57 0.64 -21.83
CA LEU A 72 2.59 -0.82 -21.79
C LEU A 72 1.36 -1.43 -22.46
N LYS A 73 0.16 -0.89 -22.21
CA LYS A 73 -1.07 -1.37 -22.83
C LYS A 73 -1.09 -1.13 -24.35
N LYS A 74 -0.53 -0.02 -24.83
CA LYS A 74 -0.52 0.35 -26.26
C LYS A 74 0.57 -0.37 -27.05
N HIS A 75 1.75 -0.52 -26.47
CA HIS A 75 2.95 -0.90 -27.21
C HIS A 75 3.60 -2.20 -26.73
N GLY A 76 3.23 -2.70 -25.55
CA GLY A 76 3.87 -3.85 -24.91
C GLY A 76 5.23 -3.50 -24.29
N ARG A 77 5.72 -4.38 -23.41
CA ARG A 77 6.93 -4.14 -22.58
C ARG A 77 8.23 -4.00 -23.38
N GLY A 78 8.34 -4.65 -24.53
CA GLY A 78 9.55 -4.62 -25.36
C GLY A 78 9.68 -3.37 -26.25
N ASN A 79 8.69 -2.48 -26.26
CA ASN A 79 8.73 -1.29 -27.10
C ASN A 79 9.61 -0.19 -26.46
N LYS A 80 10.42 0.48 -27.28
CA LYS A 80 11.30 1.58 -26.84
C LYS A 80 10.58 2.67 -26.04
N GLN A 81 9.34 2.99 -26.41
CA GLN A 81 8.53 3.98 -25.68
C GLN A 81 8.15 3.46 -24.29
N ALA A 82 7.65 2.23 -24.19
CA ALA A 82 7.32 1.63 -22.90
C ALA A 82 8.55 1.44 -22.00
N ILE A 83 9.71 1.12 -22.60
CA ILE A 83 10.99 1.02 -21.89
C ILE A 83 11.40 2.39 -21.35
N ALA A 84 11.26 3.47 -22.14
CA ALA A 84 11.57 4.83 -21.69
C ALA A 84 10.70 5.23 -20.49
N GLU A 85 9.38 4.96 -20.53
CA GLU A 85 8.50 5.27 -19.39
C GLU A 85 8.81 4.44 -18.15
N LEU A 86 9.19 3.17 -18.32
CA LEU A 86 9.65 2.30 -17.23
C LEU A 86 10.96 2.79 -16.59
N LEU A 87 11.88 3.33 -17.40
CA LEU A 87 13.13 3.92 -16.90
C LEU A 87 12.86 5.21 -16.13
N ALA A 88 12.01 6.09 -16.67
CA ALA A 88 11.58 7.30 -15.97
C ALA A 88 10.87 7.00 -14.65
N LEU A 89 10.03 5.94 -14.62
CA LEU A 89 9.44 5.45 -13.38
C LEU A 89 10.53 4.99 -12.40
N ALA A 90 11.51 4.22 -12.86
CA ALA A 90 12.61 3.74 -12.02
C ALA A 90 13.45 4.90 -11.43
N GLU A 91 13.68 5.96 -12.20
CA GLU A 91 14.38 7.16 -11.75
C GLU A 91 13.67 7.86 -10.59
N LEU A 92 12.33 7.85 -10.57
CA LEU A 92 11.56 8.40 -9.45
C LEU A 92 11.67 7.57 -8.16
N PHE A 93 11.99 6.29 -8.26
CA PHE A 93 12.22 5.40 -7.12
C PHE A 93 13.68 5.38 -6.65
N MET A 94 14.61 5.94 -7.42
CA MET A 94 16.00 6.03 -6.98
C MET A 94 16.14 7.03 -5.82
N PRO A 95 17.01 6.74 -4.83
CA PRO A 95 17.31 7.68 -3.77
C PRO A 95 17.84 9.01 -4.33
N ILE A 96 17.43 10.10 -3.70
CA ILE A 96 17.91 11.46 -3.96
C ILE A 96 19.03 11.86 -3.02
#